data_AF-A0A329RJY8-F1
#
_entry.id   AF-A0A329RJY8-F1
#
_cell.length_a   1.000
_cell.length_b   1.000
_cell.length_c   1.000
_cell.angle_alpha   90.00
_cell.angle_beta   90.00
_cell.angle_gamma   90.00
#
_symmetry.space_group_name_H-M   'P 1'
#
loop_
_entity.id
_entity.type
_entity.pdbx_description
1 polymer ?
#
loop_
_entity_poly.entity_id
_entity_poly.type
_entity_poly.pdbx_seq_one_letter_code
_entity_poly.pdbx_strand_id
1 'polypeptide(L)'
;MAYRPQANGTVEQMVQRLTRALKMYVADMNQKDWDEYANRLTFALNMAHDRTRGDTPFYLAHGWDARSTLKASLPLGSTRRRDCEPRQWRYIIQRQYRQAREQVNEALRAAIEERVEKVCIHAISRQKIKFGCIWTASRKATLGS
;
A
#
# COMPACT_ATOMS: atom_id res chain seq x y z
N MET A 1 -28.13 12.70 5.56
CA MET A 1 -26.92 12.64 6.40
C MET A 1 -26.08 13.87 6.09
N ALA A 2 -25.91 14.78 7.06
CA ALA A 2 -25.19 16.03 6.85
C ALA A 2 -23.70 15.86 7.20
N TYR A 3 -22.81 16.13 6.24
CA TYR A 3 -21.37 16.16 6.45
C TYR A 3 -21.02 17.25 7.48
N ARG A 4 -20.49 16.86 8.65
CA ARG A 4 -20.08 17.76 9.75
C ARG A 4 -18.55 17.79 9.86
N PRO A 5 -17.86 18.73 9.19
CA PRO A 5 -16.40 18.81 9.22
C PRO A 5 -15.83 19.15 10.61
N GLN A 6 -16.59 19.85 11.48
CA GLN A 6 -16.10 20.22 12.82
C GLN A 6 -15.78 19.04 13.75
N ALA A 7 -16.32 17.83 13.50
CA ALA A 7 -16.00 16.65 14.32
C ALA A 7 -14.66 15.98 13.96
N ASN A 8 -14.06 16.33 12.80
CA ASN A 8 -12.88 15.65 12.25
C ASN A 8 -11.60 16.51 12.28
N GLY A 9 -11.57 17.62 13.02
CA GLY A 9 -10.48 18.60 12.97
C GLY A 9 -9.07 18.03 13.21
N THR A 10 -8.93 16.91 13.91
CA THR A 10 -7.62 16.26 14.09
C THR A 10 -7.20 15.37 12.93
N VAL A 11 -8.13 14.70 12.27
CA VAL A 11 -7.85 14.03 11.00
C VAL A 11 -7.49 15.08 9.95
N GLU A 12 -8.21 16.20 9.92
CA GLU A 12 -7.93 17.30 9.00
C GLU A 12 -6.54 17.92 9.22
N GLN A 13 -6.12 18.15 10.48
CA GLN A 13 -4.75 18.62 10.77
C GLN A 13 -3.68 17.62 10.33
N MET A 14 -3.91 16.32 10.52
CA MET A 14 -2.97 15.29 10.09
C MET A 14 -2.88 15.23 8.56
N VAL A 15 -4.02 15.26 7.87
CA VAL A 15 -4.09 15.31 6.41
C VAL A 15 -3.39 16.56 5.90
N GLN A 16 -3.56 17.71 6.54
CA GLN A 16 -2.89 18.95 6.16
C GLN A 16 -1.36 18.85 6.30
N ARG A 17 -0.85 18.21 7.37
CA ARG A 17 0.59 17.93 7.55
C ARG A 17 1.11 16.98 6.47
N LEU A 18 0.38 15.91 6.16
CA LEU A 18 0.69 14.96 5.08
C LEU A 18 0.75 15.68 3.74
N THR A 19 -0.29 16.42 3.37
CA THR A 19 -0.38 17.13 2.10
C THR A 19 0.73 18.17 1.98
N ARG A 20 1.10 18.88 3.06
CA ARG A 20 2.20 19.85 3.02
C ARG A 20 3.55 19.18 2.77
N ALA A 21 3.85 18.09 3.46
CA ALA A 21 5.10 17.37 3.28
C ALA A 21 5.19 16.67 1.91
N LEU A 22 4.07 16.13 1.41
CA LEU A 22 3.99 15.58 0.05
C LEU A 22 4.18 16.66 -1.02
N LYS A 23 3.57 17.84 -0.87
CA LYS A 23 3.77 18.97 -1.79
C LYS A 23 5.23 19.42 -1.86
N MET A 24 5.93 19.40 -0.73
CA MET A 24 7.36 19.72 -0.69
C MET A 24 8.22 18.66 -1.41
N TYR A 25 7.84 17.39 -1.29
CA TYR A 25 8.52 16.31 -2.00
C TYR A 25 8.27 16.44 -3.51
N VAL A 26 7.00 16.38 -3.95
CA VAL A 26 6.58 16.39 -5.37
C VAL A 26 7.06 17.61 -6.17
N ALA A 27 7.44 18.71 -5.51
CA ALA A 27 8.03 19.87 -6.16
C ALA A 27 9.41 19.59 -6.83
N ASP A 28 10.09 18.50 -6.45
CA ASP A 28 11.35 18.09 -7.10
C ASP A 28 11.08 17.35 -8.41
N MET A 29 11.56 17.90 -9.54
CA MET A 29 11.28 17.40 -10.89
C MET A 29 11.83 16.00 -11.23
N ASN A 30 12.66 15.39 -10.37
CA ASN A 30 13.30 14.08 -10.61
C ASN A 30 12.74 12.94 -9.75
N GLN A 31 11.64 13.13 -9.02
CA GLN A 31 11.11 12.10 -8.13
C GLN A 31 10.22 11.08 -8.85
N LYS A 32 10.55 9.80 -8.73
CA LYS A 32 9.78 8.66 -9.28
C LYS A 32 9.07 7.82 -8.19
N ASP A 33 9.40 8.08 -6.93
CA ASP A 33 9.20 7.18 -5.78
C ASP A 33 8.27 7.84 -4.71
N TRP A 34 7.32 8.64 -5.18
CA TRP A 34 6.34 9.34 -4.34
C TRP A 34 5.47 8.41 -3.49
N ASP A 35 5.18 7.21 -3.99
CA ASP A 35 4.42 6.16 -3.30
C ASP A 35 5.23 5.54 -2.14
N GLU A 36 6.55 5.41 -2.31
CA GLU A 36 7.46 5.02 -1.24
C GLU A 36 7.55 6.09 -0.16
N TYR A 37 7.68 7.34 -0.59
CA TYR A 37 7.79 8.47 0.32
C TYR A 37 6.50 8.69 1.12
N ALA A 38 5.33 8.56 0.50
CA ALA A 38 4.04 8.73 1.15
C ALA A 38 3.81 7.74 2.31
N ASN A 39 4.15 6.46 2.10
CA ASN A 39 4.02 5.43 3.15
C ASN A 39 4.96 5.71 4.34
N ARG A 40 6.21 6.09 4.07
CA ARG A 40 7.19 6.45 5.10
C ARG A 40 6.78 7.71 5.87
N LEU A 41 6.28 8.71 5.16
CA LEU A 41 5.79 9.95 5.74
C LEU A 41 4.59 9.71 6.66
N THR A 42 3.64 8.88 6.22
CA THR A 42 2.46 8.51 7.02
C THR A 42 2.88 7.77 8.29
N PHE A 43 3.80 6.82 8.18
CA PHE A 43 4.35 6.11 9.34
C PHE A 43 5.06 7.06 10.32
N ALA A 44 5.90 7.96 9.81
CA ALA A 44 6.62 8.94 10.63
C ALA A 44 5.65 9.88 11.37
N LEU A 45 4.59 10.33 10.72
CA LEU A 45 3.56 11.19 11.34
C LEU A 45 2.72 10.43 12.37
N ASN A 46 2.40 9.16 12.13
CA ASN A 46 1.67 8.30 13.08
C ASN A 46 2.47 7.97 14.34
N MET A 47 3.80 7.90 14.23
CA MET A 47 4.71 7.68 15.36
C MET A 47 5.27 8.96 15.97
N ALA A 48 5.01 10.12 15.37
CA ALA A 48 5.44 11.39 15.91
C ALA A 48 4.66 11.68 17.21
N HIS A 49 5.38 12.15 18.23
CA HIS A 49 4.75 12.55 19.49
C HIS A 49 3.95 13.83 19.25
N ASP A 50 2.65 13.79 19.54
CA ASP A 50 1.81 14.98 19.48
C ASP A 50 1.84 15.68 20.84
N ARG A 51 2.54 16.82 20.90
CA ARG A 51 2.70 17.61 22.12
C ARG A 51 1.35 18.08 22.71
N THR A 52 0.33 18.21 21.87
CA THR A 52 -1.02 18.65 22.26
C THR A 52 -1.80 17.54 22.97
N ARG A 53 -1.55 16.28 22.60
CA ARG A 53 -2.28 15.11 23.10
C ARG A 53 -1.46 14.28 24.10
N GLY A 54 -0.16 14.54 24.20
CA GLY A 54 0.73 13.85 25.13
C GLY A 54 1.20 12.48 24.67
N ASP A 55 0.68 11.96 23.56
CA ASP A 55 0.98 10.63 23.03
C ASP A 55 1.11 10.61 21.50
N THR A 56 1.46 9.45 20.94
CA THR A 56 1.51 9.25 19.49
C THR A 56 0.11 8.97 18.93
N PRO A 57 -0.25 9.49 17.75
CA PRO A 57 -1.54 9.19 17.11
C PRO A 57 -1.81 7.68 16.97
N PHE A 58 -0.78 6.88 16.69
CA PHE A 58 -0.91 5.42 16.62
C PHE A 58 -1.33 4.79 17.96
N TYR A 59 -0.72 5.24 19.05
CA TYR A 59 -1.07 4.78 20.40
C TYR A 59 -2.52 5.13 20.74
N LEU A 60 -2.95 6.34 20.40
CA LEU A 60 -4.33 6.78 20.63
C LEU A 60 -5.35 6.00 19.79
N ALA A 61 -4.98 5.58 18.57
CA ALA A 61 -5.87 4.83 17.69
C ALA A 61 -5.98 3.34 18.06
N HIS A 62 -4.90 2.74 18.57
CA HIS A 62 -4.82 1.28 18.74
C HIS A 62 -4.57 0.81 20.18
N GLY A 63 -4.28 1.71 21.12
CA GLY A 63 -4.07 1.39 22.54
C GLY A 63 -2.73 0.75 22.89
N TRP A 64 -1.79 0.65 21.94
CA TRP A 64 -0.46 0.07 22.12
C TRP A 64 0.62 0.86 21.35
N ASP A 65 1.88 0.78 21.81
CA ASP A 65 2.97 1.56 21.21
C ASP A 65 3.49 0.86 19.94
N ALA A 66 3.44 1.54 18.78
CA ALA A 66 4.03 1.03 17.54
C ALA A 66 5.50 0.64 17.70
N ARG A 67 6.26 1.31 18.58
CA ARG A 67 7.66 0.96 18.84
C ARG A 67 7.81 -0.39 19.53
N SER A 68 6.91 -0.76 20.44
CA SER A 68 6.99 -2.05 21.13
C SER A 68 6.67 -3.19 20.16
N THR A 69 5.69 -3.00 19.28
CA THR A 69 5.38 -3.93 18.19
C THR A 69 6.55 -4.08 17.24
N LEU A 70 7.14 -2.96 16.77
CA LEU A 70 8.32 -3.01 15.89
C LEU A 70 9.50 -3.75 16.52
N LYS A 71 9.72 -3.52 17.82
CA LYS A 71 10.81 -4.15 18.59
C LYS A 71 10.57 -5.65 18.79
N ALA A 72 9.31 -6.08 18.92
CA ALA A 72 8.96 -7.49 19.04
C ALA A 72 9.01 -8.22 17.69
N SER A 73 8.61 -7.54 16.60
CA SER A 73 8.54 -8.14 15.27
C SER A 73 9.87 -8.16 14.52
N LEU A 74 10.80 -7.27 14.87
CA LEU A 74 12.09 -7.13 14.18
C LEU A 74 13.23 -7.33 15.19
N PRO A 75 14.34 -7.98 14.81
CA PRO A 75 15.54 -8.11 15.64
C PRO A 75 16.32 -6.79 15.67
N LEU A 76 15.63 -5.72 16.03
CA LEU A 76 16.17 -4.41 16.34
C LEU A 76 16.66 -4.52 17.79
N GLY A 77 17.94 -4.26 18.06
CA GLY A 77 18.49 -4.28 19.43
C GLY A 77 17.82 -3.28 20.39
N SER A 78 18.54 -2.71 21.37
CA SER A 78 17.95 -1.67 22.22
C SER A 78 17.47 -0.49 21.37
N THR A 79 16.14 -0.27 21.34
CA THR A 79 15.49 0.84 20.62
C THR A 79 15.42 2.11 21.47
N ARG A 80 16.05 2.12 22.66
CA ARG A 80 16.11 3.28 23.53
C ARG A 80 16.84 4.41 22.81
N ARG A 81 16.30 5.64 22.90
CA ARG A 81 16.86 6.83 22.25
C ARG A 81 18.35 7.08 22.57
N ARG A 82 18.86 6.54 23.68
CA ARG A 82 20.24 6.71 24.17
C ARG A 82 21.24 5.68 23.60
N ASP A 83 20.78 4.52 23.15
CA ASP A 83 21.66 3.40 22.74
C ASP A 83 21.67 3.19 21.21
N CYS A 84 20.88 3.99 20.49
CA CYS A 84 20.58 3.80 19.09
C CYS A 84 21.55 4.63 18.24
N GLU A 85 22.54 3.99 17.62
CA GLU A 85 23.33 4.66 16.58
C GLU A 85 22.39 4.98 15.39
N PRO A 86 22.14 6.27 15.08
CA PRO A 86 21.06 6.65 14.15
C PRO A 86 21.25 6.11 12.73
N ARG A 87 22.49 5.76 12.34
CA ARG A 87 22.84 5.18 11.05
C ARG A 87 22.51 3.69 10.98
N GLN A 88 22.94 2.90 11.96
CA GLN A 88 22.62 1.47 12.03
C GLN A 88 21.11 1.25 12.13
N TRP A 89 20.42 2.07 12.94
CA TRP A 89 18.96 2.01 13.04
C TRP A 89 18.26 2.26 11.71
N ARG A 90 18.66 3.32 11.00
CA ARG A 90 18.13 3.62 9.67
C ARG A 90 18.36 2.46 8.71
N TYR A 91 19.56 1.90 8.69
CA TYR A 91 19.90 0.79 7.82
C TYR A 91 19.04 -0.45 8.09
N ILE A 92 18.90 -0.87 9.35
CA ILE A 92 18.12 -2.07 9.71
C ILE A 92 16.64 -1.88 9.38
N ILE A 93 16.06 -0.72 9.72
CA ILE A 93 14.65 -0.43 9.44
C ILE A 93 14.40 -0.37 7.92
N GLN A 94 15.28 0.27 7.16
CA GLN A 94 15.15 0.34 5.71
C GLN A 94 15.25 -1.03 5.05
N ARG A 95 16.15 -1.90 5.54
CA ARG A 95 16.29 -3.27 5.04
C ARG A 95 15.02 -4.08 5.29
N GLN A 96 14.49 -4.04 6.50
CA GLN A 96 13.29 -4.78 6.87
C GLN A 96 12.06 -4.31 6.11
N TYR A 97 11.92 -2.99 5.94
CA TYR A 97 10.87 -2.40 5.11
C TYR A 97 10.95 -2.86 3.65
N ARG A 98 12.15 -2.92 3.07
CA ARG A 98 12.35 -3.41 1.70
C ARG A 98 11.92 -4.87 1.55
N GLN A 99 12.33 -5.73 2.48
CA GLN A 99 11.98 -7.16 2.47
C GLN A 99 10.47 -7.38 2.60
N ALA A 100 9.82 -6.74 3.57
CA ALA A 100 8.37 -6.86 3.73
C ALA A 100 7.60 -6.37 2.49
N ARG A 101 8.09 -5.30 1.86
CA ARG A 101 7.46 -4.76 0.64
C ARG A 101 7.69 -5.64 -0.58
N GLU A 102 8.86 -6.25 -0.72
CA GLU A 102 9.12 -7.26 -1.77
C GLU A 102 8.13 -8.42 -1.65
N GLN A 103 7.90 -8.94 -0.44
CA GLN A 103 6.91 -10.00 -0.19
C GLN A 103 5.49 -9.56 -0.58
N VAL A 104 5.07 -8.35 -0.22
CA VAL A 104 3.75 -7.82 -0.61
C VAL A 104 3.65 -7.63 -2.12
N ASN A 105 4.71 -7.12 -2.76
CA ASN A 105 4.74 -6.91 -4.21
C ASN A 105 4.72 -8.25 -4.96
N GLU A 106 5.40 -9.27 -4.47
CA GLU A 106 5.35 -10.63 -5.02
C GLU A 106 3.94 -11.21 -4.91
N ALA A 107 3.31 -11.11 -3.74
CA ALA A 107 1.92 -11.54 -3.54
C ALA A 107 0.95 -10.78 -4.46
N LEU A 108 1.16 -9.48 -4.66
CA LEU A 108 0.36 -8.66 -5.57
C LEU A 108 0.55 -9.09 -7.03
N ARG A 109 1.79 -9.36 -7.46
CA ARG A 109 2.08 -9.86 -8.81
C ARG A 109 1.41 -11.19 -9.07
N ALA A 110 1.54 -12.14 -8.14
CA ALA A 110 0.87 -13.44 -8.23
C ALA A 110 -0.66 -13.30 -8.34
N ALA A 111 -1.27 -12.43 -7.53
CA ALA A 111 -2.70 -12.17 -7.59
C ALA A 111 -3.15 -11.50 -8.90
N ILE A 112 -2.30 -10.65 -9.49
CA ILE A 112 -2.57 -10.04 -10.81
C ILE A 112 -2.47 -11.10 -11.91
N GLU A 113 -1.42 -11.92 -11.90
CA GLU A 113 -1.23 -13.01 -12.86
C GLU A 113 -2.41 -13.99 -12.82
N GLU A 114 -2.85 -14.41 -11.63
CA GLU A 114 -4.02 -15.28 -11.47
C GLU A 114 -5.29 -14.65 -12.07
N ARG A 115 -5.48 -13.33 -11.89
CA ARG A 115 -6.61 -12.60 -12.49
C ARG A 115 -6.50 -12.54 -14.01
N VAL A 116 -5.30 -12.30 -14.54
CA VAL A 116 -5.05 -12.26 -15.99
C VAL A 116 -5.28 -13.64 -16.60
N GLU A 117 -4.77 -14.72 -15.98
CA GLU A 117 -5.00 -16.09 -16.44
C GLU A 117 -6.49 -16.43 -16.52
N LYS A 118 -7.26 -16.10 -15.46
CA LYS A 118 -8.71 -16.30 -15.45
C LYS A 118 -9.41 -15.54 -16.59
N VAL A 119 -9.02 -14.30 -16.84
CA VAL A 119 -9.56 -13.48 -17.94
C VAL A 119 -9.17 -14.06 -19.31
N CYS A 120 -7.92 -14.50 -19.49
CA CYS A 120 -7.43 -15.12 -20.72
C CYS A 120 -8.17 -16.43 -21.01
N ILE A 121 -8.34 -17.30 -20.02
CA ILE A 121 -9.12 -18.54 -20.15
C ILE A 121 -10.56 -18.23 -20.54
N HIS A 122 -11.19 -17.22 -19.90
CA HIS A 122 -12.54 -16.79 -20.25
C HIS A 122 -12.62 -16.27 -21.69
N ALA A 123 -11.65 -15.46 -22.14
CA ALA A 123 -11.60 -14.94 -23.50
C ALA A 123 -11.43 -16.05 -24.55
N ILE A 124 -10.53 -17.01 -24.31
CA ILE A 124 -10.29 -18.16 -25.20
C ILE A 124 -11.55 -19.03 -25.30
N SER A 125 -12.23 -19.29 -24.17
CA SER A 125 -13.46 -20.07 -24.16
C SER A 125 -14.58 -19.41 -24.97
N ARG A 126 -14.77 -18.09 -24.84
CA ARG A 126 -15.72 -17.32 -25.66
C ARG A 126 -15.39 -17.39 -27.14
N GLN A 127 -14.11 -17.30 -27.51
CA GLN A 127 -13.69 -17.35 -28.90
C GLN A 127 -13.94 -18.74 -29.50
N LYS A 128 -13.61 -19.82 -28.78
CA LYS A 128 -13.93 -21.19 -29.19
C LYS A 128 -15.42 -21.42 -29.40
N ILE A 129 -16.27 -20.93 -28.50
CA ILE A 129 -17.73 -21.01 -28.64
C ILE A 129 -18.18 -20.26 -29.90
N LYS A 130 -17.67 -19.05 -30.12
CA LYS A 130 -18.01 -18.24 -31.31
C LYS A 130 -17.63 -18.93 -32.61
N PHE A 131 -16.42 -19.49 -32.71
CA PHE A 131 -15.97 -20.26 -33.88
C PHE A 131 -16.80 -21.53 -34.10
N GLY A 132 -17.17 -22.25 -33.03
CA GLY A 132 -18.06 -23.42 -33.13
C GLY A 132 -19.46 -23.06 -33.66
N CYS A 133 -20.05 -21.96 -33.18
CA CYS A 133 -21.33 -21.47 -33.69
C CYS A 133 -21.26 -21.08 -35.17
N ILE A 134 -20.19 -20.41 -35.60
CA ILE A 134 -19.99 -20.04 -37.02
C ILE A 134 -19.85 -21.29 -37.90
N TRP A 135 -19.07 -22.27 -37.45
CA TRP A 135 -18.84 -23.49 -38.21
C TRP A 135 -20.10 -24.36 -38.34
N THR A 136 -20.89 -24.49 -37.28
CA THR A 136 -22.19 -25.20 -37.32
C THR A 136 -23.23 -24.50 -38.18
N ALA A 137 -23.28 -23.16 -38.16
CA ALA A 137 -24.16 -22.38 -39.03
C ALA A 137 -23.77 -22.54 -40.51
N SER A 138 -22.47 -22.49 -40.83
CA SER A 138 -21.96 -22.70 -42.19
C SER A 138 -22.24 -24.12 -42.70
N ARG A 139 -22.09 -25.14 -41.85
CA ARG A 139 -22.38 -26.54 -42.20
C ARG A 139 -23.88 -26.81 -42.44
N LYS A 140 -24.78 -26.12 -41.73
CA LYS A 140 -26.23 -26.20 -42.00
C LYS A 140 -26.60 -25.53 -43.33
N ALA A 141 -25.92 -24.46 -43.72
CA ALA A 141 -26.16 -23.76 -44.98
C ALA A 141 -25.72 -24.57 -46.22
N THR A 142 -24.73 -25.45 -46.10
CA THR A 142 -24.23 -26.28 -47.22
C THR A 142 -24.95 -27.62 -47.38
N LEU A 143 -25.68 -28.10 -46.36
CA LEU A 143 -26.44 -29.36 -46.39
C LEU A 143 -27.94 -29.18 -46.66
N GLY A 144 -28.40 -27.92 -46.81
CA GLY A 144 -29.81 -27.56 -47.00
C GLY A 144 -30.16 -27.02 -48.38
N SER A 145 -29.27 -27.14 -49.37
CA SER A 145 -29.51 -26.82 -50.79
C SER A 145 -29.41 -28.07 -51.65
#